data_AF-A0A067L4E6-F1
#
_entry.id   AF-A0A067L4E6-F1
#
_cell.length_a   1.000
_cell.length_b   1.000
_cell.length_c   1.000
_cell.angle_alpha   90.00
_cell.angle_beta   90.00
_cell.angle_gamma   90.00
#
_symmetry.space_group_name_H-M   'P 1'
#
loop_
_entity.id
_entity.type
_entity.pdbx_description
1 polymer ?
#
loop_
_entity_poly.entity_id
_entity_poly.type
_entity_poly.pdbx_seq_one_letter_code
_entity_poly.pdbx_strand_id
1 'polypeptide(L)'
;MLKEEQERGDCPSGIECYMIEYGTTKEEAVKHIEKLFINAWKDLNEGMLKPSRVSKVVLKYFLNFGCMSDFLYKFQIDAFTHPSLLKDRVLVLLIDLLPI
;
A
#
# COMPACT_ATOMS: atom_id res chain seq x y z
N MET A 1 8.85 5.37 7.92
CA MET A 1 8.21 4.08 8.23
C MET A 1 9.18 3.07 8.85
N LEU A 2 9.94 2.24 8.10
CA LEU A 2 10.78 1.19 8.71
C LEU A 2 11.72 1.63 9.83
N LYS A 3 12.40 2.77 9.66
CA LYS A 3 13.29 3.31 10.70
C LYS A 3 12.49 3.72 11.95
N GLU A 4 11.32 4.32 11.76
CA GLU A 4 10.46 4.78 12.86
C GLU A 4 9.85 3.59 13.63
N GLU A 5 9.48 2.52 12.93
CA GLU A 5 9.01 1.26 13.53
C GLU A 5 10.12 0.64 14.41
N GLN A 6 11.36 0.59 13.89
CA GLN A 6 12.52 0.11 14.63
C GLN A 6 12.86 0.97 15.84
N GLU A 7 12.86 2.29 15.70
CA GLU A 7 13.13 3.24 16.79
C GLU A 7 12.09 3.17 17.92
N ARG A 8 10.83 2.88 17.57
CA ARG A 8 9.75 2.66 18.54
C ARG A 8 9.86 1.31 19.26
N GLY A 9 10.69 0.39 18.77
CA GLY A 9 10.82 -0.96 19.30
C GLY A 9 9.62 -1.84 18.96
N ASP A 10 8.98 -1.60 17.81
CA ASP A 10 7.89 -2.44 17.32
C ASP A 10 8.39 -3.87 17.03
N CYS A 11 7.46 -4.82 16.90
CA CYS A 11 7.80 -6.17 16.47
C CYS A 11 8.47 -6.16 15.07
N PRO A 12 9.32 -7.15 14.75
CA PRO A 12 10.02 -7.19 13.47
C PRO A 12 9.07 -7.04 12.28
N SER A 13 9.37 -6.06 11.43
CA SER A 13 8.66 -5.82 10.17
C SER A 13 8.83 -7.00 9.21
N GLY A 14 7.99 -7.06 8.17
CA GLY A 14 8.14 -8.08 7.12
C GLY A 14 9.52 -8.06 6.44
N ILE A 15 10.14 -6.88 6.33
CA ILE A 15 11.52 -6.73 5.81
C ILE A 15 12.52 -7.39 6.75
N GLU A 16 12.42 -7.12 8.05
CA GLU A 16 13.33 -7.70 9.05
C GLU A 16 13.17 -9.21 9.16
N CYS A 17 11.92 -9.70 9.16
CA CYS A 17 11.64 -11.13 9.11
C CYS A 17 12.31 -11.79 7.89
N TYR A 18 12.17 -11.19 6.70
CA TYR A 18 12.80 -11.70 5.48
C TYR A 18 14.34 -11.71 5.57
N MET A 19 14.94 -10.63 6.08
CA MET A 19 16.39 -10.54 6.27
C MET A 19 16.90 -11.62 7.22
N ILE A 20 16.19 -11.86 8.32
CA ILE A 20 16.58 -12.87 9.33
C ILE A 20 16.41 -14.29 8.76
N GLU A 21 15.28 -14.57 8.11
CA GLU A 21 14.96 -15.90 7.59
C GLU A 21 15.90 -16.33 6.46
N TYR A 22 16.24 -15.41 5.56
CA TYR A 22 17.02 -15.73 4.35
C TYR A 22 18.47 -15.22 4.40
N GLY A 23 18.89 -14.55 5.47
CA GLY A 23 20.24 -14.00 5.61
C GLY A 23 20.58 -12.92 4.57
N THR A 24 19.59 -12.17 4.10
CA THR A 24 19.72 -11.21 2.99
C THR A 24 20.00 -9.79 3.49
N THR A 25 20.45 -8.91 2.59
CA THR A 25 20.53 -7.48 2.89
C THR A 25 19.13 -6.84 2.95
N LYS A 26 19.07 -5.62 3.49
CA LYS A 26 17.82 -4.83 3.51
C LYS A 26 17.35 -4.50 2.10
N GLU A 27 18.28 -4.17 1.21
CA GLU A 27 18.00 -3.83 -0.19
C GLU A 27 17.40 -5.02 -0.93
N GLU A 28 17.92 -6.22 -0.69
CA GLU A 28 17.38 -7.47 -1.25
C GLU A 28 15.97 -7.76 -0.73
N ALA A 29 15.74 -7.59 0.57
CA ALA A 29 14.44 -7.78 1.20
C ALA A 29 13.39 -6.78 0.68
N VAL A 30 13.75 -5.50 0.57
CA VAL A 30 12.89 -4.46 0.00
C VAL A 30 12.53 -4.79 -1.44
N LYS A 31 13.52 -5.14 -2.28
CA LYS A 31 13.31 -5.51 -3.68
C LYS A 31 12.42 -6.75 -3.82
N HIS A 32 12.55 -7.72 -2.92
CA HIS A 32 11.67 -8.89 -2.88
C HIS A 32 10.21 -8.47 -2.61
N ILE A 33 9.99 -7.65 -1.59
CA ILE A 33 8.65 -7.17 -1.23
C ILE A 33 8.05 -6.29 -2.33
N GLU A 34 8.83 -5.42 -2.98
CA GLU A 34 8.39 -4.65 -4.14
C GLU A 34 7.93 -5.57 -5.30
N LYS A 35 8.66 -6.67 -5.54
CA LYS A 35 8.25 -7.68 -6.52
C LYS A 35 6.94 -8.37 -6.13
N LEU A 36 6.71 -8.65 -4.85
CA LEU A 36 5.44 -9.19 -4.36
C LEU A 36 4.29 -8.20 -4.62
N PHE A 37 4.49 -6.91 -4.36
CA PHE A 37 3.49 -5.88 -4.67
C PHE A 37 3.16 -5.81 -6.17
N ILE A 38 4.18 -5.82 -7.03
CA ILE A 38 3.99 -5.81 -8.49
C ILE A 38 3.20 -7.05 -8.95
N ASN A 39 3.49 -8.22 -8.40
CA ASN A 39 2.77 -9.44 -8.72
C ASN A 39 1.32 -9.38 -8.23
N ALA A 40 1.08 -8.92 -6.99
CA ALA A 40 -0.28 -8.75 -6.46
C ALA A 40 -1.12 -7.79 -7.33
N TRP A 41 -0.52 -6.71 -7.85
CA TRP A 41 -1.20 -5.83 -8.80
C TRP A 41 -1.56 -6.52 -10.12
N LYS A 42 -0.69 -7.40 -10.65
CA LYS A 42 -0.99 -8.18 -11.85
C LYS A 42 -2.14 -9.15 -11.60
N ASP A 43 -2.12 -9.85 -10.47
CA ASP A 43 -3.16 -10.82 -10.10
C ASP A 43 -4.52 -10.13 -9.91
N LEU A 44 -4.53 -8.95 -9.26
CA LEU A 44 -5.74 -8.14 -9.10
C LEU A 44 -6.30 -7.70 -10.45
N ASN A 45 -5.45 -7.17 -11.35
CA ASN A 45 -5.87 -6.75 -12.69
C ASN A 45 -6.41 -7.92 -13.52
N GLU A 46 -5.76 -9.08 -13.46
CA GLU A 46 -6.24 -10.28 -14.13
C GLU A 46 -7.59 -10.75 -13.57
N GLY A 47 -7.75 -10.73 -12.24
CA GLY A 47 -9.00 -11.07 -11.55
C GLY A 47 -10.17 -10.14 -11.93
N MET A 48 -9.90 -8.87 -12.23
CA MET A 48 -10.91 -7.92 -12.72
C MET A 48 -11.39 -8.22 -14.15
N LEU A 49 -10.57 -8.89 -14.97
CA LEU A 49 -10.87 -9.20 -16.36
C LEU A 49 -11.55 -10.57 -16.55
N LYS A 50 -11.26 -11.53 -15.67
CA LYS A 50 -11.81 -12.89 -15.75
C LYS A 50 -13.27 -12.94 -15.29
N PRO A 51 -14.09 -13.89 -15.80
CA PRO A 51 -15.38 -14.22 -15.21
C PRO A 51 -15.20 -14.56 -13.73
N SER A 52 -15.99 -13.92 -12.87
CA SER A 52 -15.88 -14.06 -11.43
C SER A 52 -17.15 -14.67 -10.84
N ARG A 53 -16.95 -15.44 -9.76
CA ARG A 53 -18.05 -15.96 -8.93
C ARG A 53 -18.62 -14.90 -7.99
N VAL A 54 -17.92 -13.79 -7.82
CA VAL A 54 -18.33 -12.67 -6.97
C VAL A 54 -18.74 -11.45 -7.81
N SER A 55 -19.56 -10.58 -7.23
CA SER A 55 -20.05 -9.39 -7.95
C SER A 55 -18.94 -8.40 -8.27
N LYS A 56 -19.10 -7.65 -9.36
CA LYS A 56 -18.15 -6.58 -9.74
C LYS A 56 -18.01 -5.49 -8.66
N VAL A 57 -19.03 -5.30 -7.82
CA VAL A 57 -18.98 -4.36 -6.69
C VAL A 57 -17.95 -4.81 -5.66
N VAL A 58 -17.98 -6.09 -5.29
CA VAL A 58 -17.01 -6.67 -4.36
C VAL A 58 -15.59 -6.60 -4.94
N LEU A 59 -15.42 -6.91 -6.24
CA LEU A 59 -14.12 -6.80 -6.88
C LEU A 59 -13.58 -5.35 -6.89
N LYS A 60 -14.43 -4.37 -7.18
CA LYS A 60 -14.07 -2.94 -7.12
C LYS A 60 -13.67 -2.50 -5.72
N TYR A 61 -14.25 -3.07 -4.67
CA TYR A 61 -13.85 -2.76 -3.31
C TYR A 61 -12.39 -3.13 -3.07
N PHE A 62 -11.97 -4.34 -3.45
CA PHE A 62 -10.57 -4.76 -3.33
C PHE A 62 -9.63 -3.95 -4.21
N LEU A 63 -10.06 -3.59 -5.42
CA LEU A 63 -9.31 -2.70 -6.29
C LEU A 63 -9.05 -1.34 -5.64
N ASN A 64 -10.11 -0.72 -5.12
CA ASN A 64 -10.02 0.57 -4.45
C ASN A 64 -9.18 0.49 -3.17
N PHE A 65 -9.24 -0.63 -2.44
CA PHE A 65 -8.38 -0.86 -1.28
C PHE A 65 -6.89 -0.85 -1.68
N GLY A 66 -6.52 -1.56 -2.75
CA GLY A 66 -5.16 -1.53 -3.29
C GLY A 66 -4.73 -0.12 -3.72
N CYS A 67 -5.59 0.61 -4.43
CA CYS A 67 -5.32 2.00 -4.81
C CYS A 67 -5.15 2.92 -3.60
N MET A 68 -5.96 2.73 -2.56
CA MET A 68 -5.91 3.50 -1.32
C MET A 68 -4.59 3.23 -0.58
N SER A 69 -4.17 1.97 -0.45
CA SER A 69 -2.88 1.62 0.15
C SER A 69 -1.71 2.22 -0.63
N ASP A 70 -1.70 2.12 -1.96
CA ASP A 70 -0.66 2.75 -2.79
C ASP A 70 -0.63 4.28 -2.62
N PHE A 71 -1.80 4.91 -2.55
CA PHE A 71 -1.91 6.35 -2.33
C PHE A 71 -1.38 6.79 -0.95
N LEU A 72 -1.72 6.08 0.12
CA LEU A 72 -1.33 6.43 1.49
C LEU A 72 0.16 6.21 1.76
N TYR A 73 0.73 5.14 1.19
CA TYR A 73 2.11 4.73 1.47
C TYR A 73 3.10 5.08 0.35
N LYS A 74 2.65 5.91 -0.60
CA LYS A 74 3.46 6.31 -1.74
C LYS A 74 4.77 6.97 -1.28
N PHE A 75 5.85 6.68 -2.00
CA PHE A 75 7.17 7.24 -1.71
C PHE A 75 7.72 6.91 -0.31
N GLN A 76 7.29 5.79 0.28
CA GLN A 76 7.74 5.31 1.60
C GLN A 76 7.36 6.24 2.77
N ILE A 77 6.28 6.99 2.60
CA ILE A 77 5.72 7.92 3.58
C ILE A 77 4.52 7.27 4.25
N ASP A 78 4.35 7.40 5.56
CA ASP A 78 3.12 6.98 6.24
C ASP A 78 2.12 8.14 6.32
N ALA A 79 1.41 8.42 5.21
CA ALA A 79 0.46 9.52 5.17
C ALA A 79 -0.80 9.25 6.01
N PHE A 80 -1.02 8.00 6.44
CA PHE A 80 -2.15 7.65 7.30
C PHE A 80 -1.92 8.12 8.74
N THR A 81 -0.76 7.81 9.32
CA THR A 81 -0.39 8.26 10.66
C THR A 81 -0.07 9.76 10.68
N HIS A 82 0.33 10.33 9.54
CA HIS A 82 0.67 11.75 9.39
C HIS A 82 -0.35 12.49 8.50
N PRO A 83 -1.58 12.74 8.99
CA PRO A 83 -2.70 13.24 8.17
C PRO A 83 -2.50 14.66 7.61
N SER A 84 -1.56 15.43 8.16
CA SER A 84 -1.17 16.73 7.60
C SER A 84 -0.73 16.62 6.14
N LEU A 85 -0.17 15.47 5.74
CA LEU A 85 0.26 15.18 4.36
C LEU A 85 -0.90 14.98 3.39
N LEU A 86 -2.11 14.70 3.89
CA LEU A 86 -3.31 14.47 3.10
C LEU A 86 -4.28 15.66 3.11
N LYS A 87 -4.00 16.70 3.90
CA LYS A 87 -4.92 17.82 4.14
C LYS A 87 -5.45 18.43 2.84
N ASP A 88 -4.56 18.80 1.92
CA ASP A 88 -4.95 19.44 0.65
C ASP A 88 -5.78 18.50 -0.24
N ARG A 89 -5.49 17.20 -0.20
CA ARG A 89 -6.25 16.19 -0.95
C ARG A 89 -7.65 16.01 -0.37
N VAL A 90 -7.77 15.98 0.96
CA VAL A 90 -9.05 15.88 1.66
C VAL A 90 -9.91 17.11 1.38
N LEU A 91 -9.32 18.31 1.40
CA LEU A 91 -10.02 19.55 1.08
C LEU A 91 -10.64 19.47 -0.33
N VAL A 92 -9.83 19.19 -1.35
CA VAL A 92 -10.29 19.15 -2.75
C VAL A 92 -11.34 18.07 -3.00
N LEU A 93 -11.25 16.92 -2.33
CA LEU A 93 -12.13 15.77 -2.60
C LEU A 93 -13.45 15.81 -1.83
N LEU A 94 -13.45 16.36 -0.61
CA LEU A 94 -14.59 16.22 0.33
C LEU A 94 -15.18 17.54 0.80
N ILE A 95 -14.48 18.67 0.63
CA ILE A 95 -14.91 19.97 1.16
C ILE A 95 -15.13 20.99 0.03
N ASP A 96 -14.18 21.09 -0.88
CA ASP A 96 -14.25 22.06 -1.97
C ASP A 96 -15.32 21.62 -2.98
N LEU A 97 -16.24 22.53 -3.28
CA LEU A 97 -17.20 22.32 -4.34
C LEU A 97 -16.47 22.36 -5.68
N LEU A 98 -16.77 21.39 -6.55
CA LEU A 98 -16.30 21.46 -7.93
C LEU A 98 -16.89 22.72 -8.59
N PRO A 99 -16.08 23.50 -9.32
CA PRO A 99 -16.58 24.64 -10.07
C PRO A 99 -17.65 24.17 -11.07
N ILE A 100 -18.73 24.94 -11.18
CA ILE A 100 -19.84 24.73 -12.11
C ILE A 100 -19.45 25.18 -13.51
#